data_AF-A0A225AEG7-F1
#
_entry.id   AF-A0A225AEG7-F1
#
_cell.length_a   1.000
_cell.length_b   1.000
_cell.length_c   1.000
_cell.angle_alpha   90.00
_cell.angle_beta   90.00
_cell.angle_gamma   90.00
#
_symmetry.space_group_name_H-M   'P 1'
#
loop_
_entity.id
_entity.type
_entity.pdbx_description
1 polymer ?
#
loop_
_entity_poly.entity_id
_entity_poly.type
_entity_poly.pdbx_seq_one_letter_code
_entity_poly.pdbx_strand_id
1 'polypeptide(L)'
;MVSTLYTPINPRKLRYTRGAMEALKSINLGLDHHKCQNCDENNKFDADAHHKHHSDMHAAEIWNIITHERKTSLRMDNGAGRDTGGDYPLTSNLTAWAKKAMINFRPGYDVCKMVTPFSAQFHAVVEKERKRSSGLHNLDLIEFTYQIALYVGAAILLAADTTADPIKERAAFHSSRAGADEHLAIWCRLLTGLDCDPPIIAMFPIYLMMCQAFTFEPHSTQADYVYALLTGVDWAKGRSLYTDKITAFEKSVRSAVPNLDDIKSGQDRSFWRVAHAYLAAMNDCENVHNLKTPRKAAIDHGIDHNLVIVARALDTIGTAYECSDGTAWLDDVGIDSLIGSAIPNDVMDLHTDILTGETRNTVRLLYPEGLSMAQAMKSMSTVLSGEWCQLFRSHQQARFNNREDGRIAAASPPYSFCRARNRRVFEVLEMYVNKYADKFWDWTWEIYRMAREQVTEAGLEEPLVCALVRSIKQEDLPSSQSSKSIQFFDVYYDMIEDGSVQLKAKQPFGVSEDLAQLVRDIHRLWHVELLSDSREPGWGRRFDAESDRLFGEAGTILESNGNTDDIYKFAIAFGRLSMGLPYIAHHTVDAIIMSFGAI
;
A
#
# COMPACT_ATOMS: atom_id res chain seq x y z
N MET A 1 -2.69 23.18 -32.64
CA MET A 1 -2.35 21.85 -32.13
C MET A 1 -0.86 21.84 -31.86
N VAL A 2 -0.45 22.03 -30.59
CA VAL A 2 0.95 21.88 -30.20
C VAL A 2 1.14 20.40 -29.92
N SER A 3 1.92 19.74 -30.77
CA SER A 3 2.40 18.37 -30.53
C SER A 3 3.35 18.44 -29.33
N THR A 4 2.89 17.97 -28.17
CA THR A 4 3.74 17.73 -27.00
C THR A 4 4.59 16.49 -27.28
N LEU A 5 5.72 16.70 -27.96
CA LEU A 5 6.79 15.71 -28.05
C LEU A 5 7.37 15.51 -26.65
N TYR A 6 6.88 14.45 -26.02
CA TYR A 6 7.36 13.92 -24.76
C TYR A 6 8.86 13.60 -24.86
N THR A 7 9.64 14.14 -23.93
CA THR A 7 11.04 13.76 -23.76
C THR A 7 11.07 12.64 -22.72
N PRO A 8 11.63 11.45 -23.02
CA PRO A 8 11.69 10.36 -22.05
C PRO A 8 12.40 10.81 -20.78
N ILE A 9 11.81 10.52 -19.60
CA ILE A 9 12.51 10.65 -18.32
C ILE A 9 13.85 9.96 -18.45
N ASN A 10 14.94 10.64 -18.06
CA ASN A 10 16.20 9.96 -17.90
C ASN A 10 16.18 9.21 -16.57
N PRO A 11 16.03 7.88 -16.58
CA PRO A 11 15.95 7.09 -15.36
C PRO A 11 17.19 7.22 -14.46
N ARG A 12 18.32 7.62 -15.03
CA ARG A 12 19.56 7.81 -14.29
C ARG A 12 19.54 9.05 -13.38
N LYS A 13 18.43 9.82 -13.31
CA LYS A 13 18.33 11.10 -12.58
C LYS A 13 17.47 11.08 -11.32
N LEU A 14 17.15 9.92 -10.76
CA LEU A 14 16.82 9.85 -9.33
C LEU A 14 18.12 10.10 -8.54
N ARG A 15 18.39 11.37 -8.21
CA ARG A 15 19.67 11.87 -7.69
C ARG A 15 19.94 11.39 -6.24
N TYR A 16 20.21 10.09 -6.06
CA TYR A 16 21.06 9.66 -4.95
C TYR A 16 22.48 10.19 -5.21
N THR A 17 23.23 10.43 -4.14
CA THR A 17 24.66 10.80 -4.28
C THR A 17 25.40 9.69 -5.04
N ARG A 18 26.53 10.03 -5.68
CA ARG A 18 27.35 9.03 -6.40
C ARG A 18 27.69 7.83 -5.50
N GLY A 19 28.06 8.09 -4.25
CA GLY A 19 28.36 7.04 -3.26
C GLY A 19 27.15 6.16 -2.95
N ALA A 20 25.97 6.75 -2.74
CA ALA A 20 24.74 5.99 -2.55
C ALA A 20 24.43 5.12 -3.78
N MET A 21 24.55 5.66 -5.00
CA MET A 21 24.34 4.85 -6.22
C MET A 21 25.35 3.70 -6.37
N GLU A 22 26.60 3.90 -5.98
CA GLU A 22 27.63 2.85 -5.97
C GLU A 22 27.32 1.79 -4.91
N ALA A 23 26.86 2.19 -3.72
CA ALA A 23 26.42 1.27 -2.67
C ALA A 23 25.22 0.41 -3.11
N LEU A 24 24.18 1.02 -3.66
CA LEU A 24 22.99 0.33 -4.17
C LEU A 24 23.33 -0.68 -5.28
N LYS A 25 24.29 -0.38 -6.15
CA LYS A 25 24.78 -1.32 -7.17
C LYS A 25 25.61 -2.46 -6.59
N SER A 26 26.35 -2.20 -5.52
CA SER A 26 27.25 -3.18 -4.91
C SER A 26 26.51 -4.25 -4.11
N ILE A 27 25.26 -3.98 -3.73
CA ILE A 27 24.42 -4.90 -2.99
C ILE A 27 23.89 -5.93 -3.97
N ASN A 28 24.53 -7.10 -4.00
CA ASN A 28 24.09 -8.22 -4.80
C ASN A 28 23.09 -9.05 -3.98
N LEU A 29 21.88 -8.53 -3.78
CA LEU A 29 20.80 -9.35 -3.24
C LEU A 29 20.48 -10.40 -4.32
N GLY A 30 20.94 -11.63 -4.09
CA GLY A 30 20.54 -12.75 -4.93
C GLY A 30 19.01 -12.80 -5.00
N LEU A 31 18.46 -13.10 -6.18
CA LEU A 31 17.02 -13.30 -6.37
C LEU A 31 16.47 -14.50 -5.56
N ASP A 32 17.36 -15.31 -4.96
CA ASP A 32 17.03 -16.40 -4.04
C ASP A 32 16.64 -15.82 -2.66
N HIS A 33 15.48 -15.17 -2.59
CA HIS A 33 15.02 -14.39 -1.44
C HIS A 33 14.48 -15.19 -0.24
N HIS A 34 14.57 -16.53 -0.24
CA HIS A 34 13.96 -17.34 0.81
C HIS A 34 14.89 -18.44 1.36
N LYS A 35 15.88 -18.03 2.16
CA LYS A 35 16.63 -18.91 3.08
C LYS A 35 16.28 -18.68 4.55
N CYS A 36 15.05 -18.21 4.82
CA CYS A 36 14.60 -18.00 6.19
C CYS A 36 13.99 -19.29 6.72
N GLN A 37 14.47 -19.87 7.84
CA GLN A 37 13.94 -21.12 8.41
C GLN A 37 12.42 -21.14 8.68
N ASN A 38 11.78 -19.98 8.83
CA ASN A 38 10.31 -19.88 8.96
C ASN A 38 9.58 -20.05 7.61
N CYS A 39 10.29 -19.86 6.50
CA CYS A 39 9.81 -19.96 5.11
C CYS A 39 10.50 -21.08 4.31
N ASP A 40 11.62 -21.64 4.81
CA ASP A 40 12.48 -22.59 4.11
C ASP A 40 11.90 -24.01 4.10
N GLU A 41 11.98 -24.62 2.92
CA GLU A 41 11.36 -25.88 2.57
C GLU A 41 12.19 -27.07 3.04
N ASN A 42 11.59 -27.93 3.85
CA ASN A 42 12.04 -29.32 3.97
C ASN A 42 10.87 -30.29 3.79
N ASN A 43 9.96 -30.00 2.87
CA ASN A 43 9.04 -31.00 2.35
C ASN A 43 8.92 -30.82 0.85
N LYS A 44 9.48 -31.78 0.10
CA LYS A 44 9.19 -32.01 -1.31
C LYS A 44 7.67 -32.17 -1.45
N PHE A 45 6.99 -31.10 -1.84
CA PHE A 45 5.56 -31.14 -2.11
C PHE A 45 5.37 -31.64 -3.54
N ASP A 46 4.84 -32.85 -3.63
CA ASP A 46 4.52 -33.51 -4.89
C ASP A 46 3.46 -32.70 -5.64
N ALA A 47 3.73 -32.33 -6.89
CA ALA A 47 2.76 -31.67 -7.76
C ALA A 47 1.49 -32.53 -7.98
N ASP A 48 1.55 -33.84 -7.68
CA ASP A 48 0.41 -34.75 -7.74
C ASP A 48 -0.53 -34.65 -6.52
N ALA A 49 -0.16 -33.92 -5.46
CA ALA A 49 -1.03 -33.67 -4.31
C ALA A 49 -2.19 -32.68 -4.62
N HIS A 50 -2.12 -32.00 -5.78
CA HIS A 50 -3.14 -31.09 -6.28
C HIS A 50 -4.54 -31.71 -6.47
N HIS A 51 -4.65 -33.04 -6.48
CA HIS A 51 -5.92 -33.72 -6.74
C HIS A 51 -6.52 -34.51 -5.57
N LYS A 52 -5.79 -34.75 -4.47
CA LYS A 52 -6.21 -35.74 -3.45
C LYS A 52 -6.68 -35.19 -2.10
N HIS A 53 -6.43 -33.92 -1.76
CA HIS A 53 -6.83 -33.36 -0.46
C HIS A 53 -8.09 -32.48 -0.47
N HIS A 54 -8.82 -32.47 -1.59
CA HIS A 54 -10.04 -31.66 -1.75
C HIS A 54 -11.36 -32.39 -1.39
N SER A 55 -11.32 -33.66 -0.96
CA SER A 55 -12.54 -34.47 -0.84
C SER A 55 -13.28 -34.45 0.48
N ASP A 56 -12.66 -34.11 1.61
CA ASP A 56 -13.25 -34.47 2.90
C ASP A 56 -13.47 -33.27 3.85
N MET A 57 -14.77 -33.02 4.05
CA MET A 57 -15.46 -32.05 4.92
C MET A 57 -15.74 -30.64 4.34
N HIS A 58 -17.03 -30.42 4.04
CA HIS A 58 -17.68 -29.20 3.50
C HIS A 58 -17.29 -28.78 2.06
N ALA A 59 -16.95 -29.77 1.23
CA ALA A 59 -16.46 -29.63 -0.14
C ALA A 59 -17.47 -29.19 -1.24
N ALA A 60 -18.63 -28.61 -0.90
CA ALA A 60 -19.61 -28.19 -1.92
C ALA A 60 -19.69 -26.66 -2.14
N GLU A 61 -19.27 -25.83 -1.18
CA GLU A 61 -19.51 -24.37 -1.28
C GLU A 61 -18.24 -23.51 -1.32
N ILE A 62 -17.09 -24.02 -0.88
CA ILE A 62 -15.87 -23.18 -0.70
C ILE A 62 -14.92 -23.25 -1.90
N TRP A 63 -15.06 -24.22 -2.80
CA TRP A 63 -14.05 -24.49 -3.83
C TRP A 63 -14.64 -24.83 -5.19
N ASN A 64 -15.56 -24.00 -5.70
CA ASN A 64 -15.83 -23.95 -7.13
C ASN A 64 -14.66 -23.25 -7.87
N ILE A 65 -13.43 -23.72 -7.68
CA ILE A 65 -12.46 -23.71 -8.78
C ILE A 65 -12.94 -24.85 -9.66
N ILE A 66 -13.97 -24.59 -10.45
CA ILE A 66 -14.26 -25.47 -11.58
C ILE A 66 -12.96 -25.44 -12.38
N THR A 67 -12.27 -26.59 -12.43
CA THR A 67 -11.18 -26.81 -13.38
C THR A 67 -11.77 -26.67 -14.76
N HIS A 68 -11.84 -25.44 -15.25
CA HIS A 68 -12.16 -25.17 -16.64
C HIS A 68 -11.02 -25.71 -17.48
N GLU A 69 -11.32 -26.08 -18.71
CA GLU A 69 -10.29 -26.37 -19.70
C GLU A 69 -9.34 -25.16 -19.74
N ARG A 70 -8.09 -25.36 -19.32
CA ARG A 70 -7.03 -24.36 -19.45
C ARG A 70 -7.06 -23.87 -20.89
N LYS A 71 -7.50 -22.63 -21.11
CA LYS A 71 -7.24 -21.96 -22.39
C LYS A 71 -5.72 -22.00 -22.58
N THR A 72 -5.28 -22.48 -23.74
CA THR A 72 -3.87 -22.49 -24.10
C THR A 72 -3.31 -21.08 -23.87
N SER A 73 -2.27 -20.96 -23.05
CA SER A 73 -1.62 -19.67 -22.84
C SER A 73 -1.22 -19.10 -24.19
N LEU A 74 -1.57 -17.83 -24.43
CA LEU A 74 -1.03 -17.14 -25.60
C LEU A 74 0.44 -16.84 -25.29
N ARG A 75 1.33 -17.22 -26.21
CA ARG A 75 2.67 -16.65 -26.22
C ARG A 75 2.52 -15.18 -26.60
N MET A 76 3.16 -14.30 -25.85
CA MET A 76 3.26 -12.91 -26.30
C MET A 76 4.08 -12.91 -27.59
N ASP A 77 3.47 -12.45 -28.68
CA ASP A 77 4.27 -11.93 -29.80
C ASP A 77 5.08 -10.74 -29.25
N ASN A 78 6.30 -10.54 -29.75
CA ASN A 78 7.38 -9.69 -29.22
C ASN A 78 7.06 -8.19 -28.96
N GLY A 79 5.82 -7.76 -28.77
CA GLY A 79 5.41 -6.36 -28.62
C GLY A 79 4.23 -6.05 -27.69
N ALA A 80 3.67 -6.99 -26.90
CA ALA A 80 2.62 -6.66 -25.91
C ALA A 80 2.91 -7.34 -24.56
N GLY A 81 3.10 -6.54 -23.49
CA GLY A 81 3.31 -6.99 -22.10
C GLY A 81 4.73 -7.46 -21.75
N ARG A 82 5.07 -7.57 -20.46
CA ARG A 82 6.32 -8.18 -19.96
C ARG A 82 6.03 -9.60 -19.44
N ASP A 83 6.89 -10.55 -19.78
CA ASP A 83 6.82 -11.91 -19.21
C ASP A 83 7.21 -11.87 -17.73
N THR A 84 6.28 -12.25 -16.86
CA THR A 84 6.42 -12.25 -15.40
C THR A 84 6.98 -13.55 -14.83
N GLY A 85 7.35 -14.52 -15.69
CA GLY A 85 7.94 -15.79 -15.29
C GLY A 85 6.94 -16.83 -14.74
N GLY A 86 5.63 -16.58 -14.88
CA GLY A 86 4.58 -17.57 -14.60
C GLY A 86 4.12 -18.32 -15.86
N ASP A 87 3.20 -19.26 -15.68
CA ASP A 87 2.57 -20.02 -16.78
C ASP A 87 1.78 -19.11 -17.75
N TYR A 88 1.35 -17.94 -17.25
CA TYR A 88 0.64 -16.89 -17.97
C TYR A 88 1.54 -15.65 -18.03
N PRO A 89 1.71 -15.00 -19.21
CA PRO A 89 2.69 -13.94 -19.36
C PRO A 89 2.55 -12.78 -18.36
N LEU A 90 1.32 -12.40 -18.01
CA LEU A 90 1.01 -11.28 -17.11
C LEU A 90 0.60 -11.75 -15.70
N THR A 91 0.97 -12.95 -15.29
CA THR A 91 0.73 -13.43 -13.91
C THR A 91 1.86 -14.34 -13.44
N SER A 92 2.63 -13.88 -12.45
CA SER A 92 3.65 -14.71 -11.80
C SER A 92 3.05 -15.88 -11.02
N ASN A 93 3.89 -16.85 -10.70
CA ASN A 93 3.51 -17.93 -9.80
C ASN A 93 3.27 -17.40 -8.38
N LEU A 94 2.27 -17.96 -7.70
CA LEU A 94 2.05 -17.71 -6.28
C LEU A 94 3.17 -18.32 -5.45
N THR A 95 3.79 -17.52 -4.59
CA THR A 95 4.82 -17.99 -3.66
C THR A 95 4.37 -19.17 -2.81
N ALA A 96 5.31 -20.09 -2.55
CA ALA A 96 5.08 -21.32 -1.81
C ALA A 96 4.52 -21.08 -0.40
N TRP A 97 5.02 -20.07 0.33
CA TRP A 97 4.57 -19.82 1.70
C TRP A 97 3.12 -19.28 1.73
N ALA A 98 2.78 -18.37 0.82
CA ALA A 98 1.43 -17.84 0.69
C ALA A 98 0.46 -18.95 0.29
N LYS A 99 0.82 -19.74 -0.73
CA LYS A 99 0.05 -20.91 -1.18
C LYS A 99 -0.21 -21.88 -0.03
N LYS A 100 0.80 -22.16 0.80
CA LYS A 100 0.66 -23.03 1.98
C LYS A 100 -0.30 -22.43 3.02
N ALA A 101 -0.18 -21.14 3.31
CA ALA A 101 -1.08 -20.46 4.26
C ALA A 101 -2.54 -20.52 3.78
N MET A 102 -2.77 -20.24 2.49
CA MET A 102 -4.11 -20.22 1.88
C MET A 102 -4.74 -21.61 1.79
N ILE A 103 -4.00 -22.64 1.34
CA ILE A 103 -4.54 -24.00 1.18
C ILE A 103 -4.91 -24.65 2.52
N ASN A 104 -4.26 -24.25 3.61
CA ASN A 104 -4.56 -24.77 4.94
C ASN A 104 -5.70 -24.05 5.65
N PHE A 105 -6.17 -22.92 5.11
CA PHE A 105 -7.26 -22.17 5.70
C PHE A 105 -8.58 -22.96 5.62
N ARG A 106 -9.28 -23.04 6.75
CA ARG A 106 -10.60 -23.68 6.86
C ARG A 106 -11.54 -22.68 7.53
N PRO A 107 -12.33 -21.90 6.77
CA PRO A 107 -13.25 -20.93 7.35
C PRO A 107 -14.33 -21.64 8.18
N GLY A 108 -14.73 -21.01 9.28
CA GLY A 108 -15.82 -21.51 10.12
C GLY A 108 -17.18 -21.41 9.43
N TYR A 109 -18.18 -22.12 9.97
CA TYR A 109 -19.54 -22.16 9.41
C TYR A 109 -20.15 -20.75 9.23
N ASP A 110 -20.03 -19.89 10.24
CA ASP A 110 -20.61 -18.54 10.20
C ASP A 110 -19.92 -17.64 9.16
N VAL A 111 -18.61 -17.80 8.98
CA VAL A 111 -17.84 -17.11 7.93
C VAL A 111 -18.38 -17.51 6.56
N CYS A 112 -18.50 -18.82 6.29
CA CYS A 112 -19.05 -19.31 5.04
C CYS A 112 -20.44 -18.76 4.78
N LYS A 113 -21.34 -18.84 5.78
CA LYS A 113 -22.71 -18.35 5.68
C LYS A 113 -22.77 -16.85 5.33
N MET A 114 -21.89 -16.03 5.88
CA MET A 114 -21.82 -14.60 5.60
C MET A 114 -21.31 -14.32 4.18
N VAL A 115 -20.28 -15.03 3.73
CA VAL A 115 -19.53 -14.72 2.50
C VAL A 115 -20.14 -15.31 1.23
N THR A 116 -20.77 -16.49 1.31
CA THR A 116 -21.33 -17.21 0.15
C THR A 116 -22.06 -16.33 -0.88
N PRO A 117 -22.99 -15.43 -0.51
CA PRO A 117 -23.70 -14.61 -1.51
C PRO A 117 -22.77 -13.64 -2.28
N PHE A 118 -21.72 -13.12 -1.65
CA PHE A 118 -20.78 -12.17 -2.26
C PHE A 118 -19.72 -12.89 -3.08
N SER A 119 -19.21 -14.01 -2.56
CA SER A 119 -18.31 -14.90 -3.28
C SER A 119 -18.91 -15.40 -4.60
N ALA A 120 -20.19 -15.78 -4.60
CA ALA A 120 -20.90 -16.20 -5.80
C ALA A 120 -21.06 -15.08 -6.84
N GLN A 121 -21.32 -13.84 -6.39
CA GLN A 121 -21.40 -12.68 -7.27
C GLN A 121 -20.05 -12.35 -7.91
N PHE A 122 -18.99 -12.37 -7.11
CA PHE A 122 -17.62 -12.18 -7.60
C PHE A 122 -17.26 -13.24 -8.64
N HIS A 123 -17.47 -14.51 -8.34
CA HIS A 123 -17.25 -15.63 -9.27
C HIS A 123 -17.98 -15.42 -10.61
N ALA A 124 -19.25 -15.00 -10.57
CA ALA A 124 -20.03 -14.74 -11.77
C ALA A 124 -19.47 -13.59 -12.64
N VAL A 125 -18.75 -12.63 -12.05
CA VAL A 125 -18.02 -11.60 -12.80
C VAL A 125 -16.76 -12.19 -13.43
N VAL A 126 -15.97 -12.96 -12.68
CA VAL A 126 -14.76 -13.62 -13.21
C VAL A 126 -15.12 -14.56 -14.37
N GLU A 127 -16.23 -15.31 -14.28
CA GLU A 127 -16.73 -16.16 -15.37
C GLU A 127 -17.03 -15.39 -16.66
N LYS A 128 -17.51 -14.14 -16.55
CA LYS A 128 -17.71 -13.28 -17.73
C LYS A 128 -16.38 -12.81 -18.30
N GLU A 129 -15.41 -12.50 -17.44
CA GLU A 129 -14.06 -12.12 -17.87
C GLU A 129 -13.31 -13.28 -18.50
N ARG A 130 -13.38 -14.52 -17.98
CA ARG A 130 -12.79 -15.72 -18.62
C ARG A 130 -13.24 -15.90 -20.07
N LYS A 131 -14.50 -15.59 -20.37
CA LYS A 131 -15.05 -15.68 -21.73
C LYS A 131 -14.49 -14.62 -22.68
N ARG A 132 -14.02 -13.48 -22.16
CA ARG A 132 -13.57 -12.31 -22.92
C ARG A 132 -12.07 -12.04 -22.83
N SER A 133 -11.38 -12.66 -21.86
CA SER A 133 -9.97 -12.47 -21.59
C SER A 133 -9.12 -12.90 -22.78
N SER A 134 -8.01 -12.18 -22.97
CA SER A 134 -7.00 -12.49 -23.96
C SER A 134 -6.27 -13.82 -23.65
N GLY A 135 -6.32 -14.31 -22.42
CA GLY A 135 -5.54 -15.47 -21.96
C GLY A 135 -4.11 -15.11 -21.51
N LEU A 136 -3.84 -13.81 -21.29
CA LEU A 136 -2.57 -13.31 -20.76
C LEU A 136 -2.47 -13.38 -19.22
N HIS A 137 -3.60 -13.40 -18.52
CA HIS A 137 -3.67 -13.51 -17.06
C HIS A 137 -4.16 -14.88 -16.60
N ASN A 138 -3.63 -15.34 -15.46
CA ASN A 138 -4.16 -16.50 -14.76
C ASN A 138 -5.37 -16.09 -13.89
N LEU A 139 -6.55 -15.96 -14.51
CA LEU A 139 -7.76 -15.54 -13.80
C LEU A 139 -8.20 -16.53 -12.71
N ASP A 140 -7.83 -17.80 -12.81
CA ASP A 140 -8.15 -18.79 -11.77
C ASP A 140 -7.32 -18.57 -10.51
N LEU A 141 -6.04 -18.25 -10.67
CA LEU A 141 -5.17 -17.91 -9.56
C LEU A 141 -5.58 -16.56 -8.92
N ILE A 142 -5.91 -15.57 -9.73
CA ILE A 142 -6.37 -14.26 -9.25
C ILE A 142 -7.69 -14.40 -8.49
N GLU A 143 -8.65 -15.17 -9.03
CA GLU A 143 -9.89 -15.45 -8.31
C GLU A 143 -9.61 -16.18 -6.99
N PHE A 144 -8.75 -17.20 -7.00
CA PHE A 144 -8.36 -17.93 -5.79
C PHE A 144 -7.84 -17.00 -4.69
N THR A 145 -6.91 -16.10 -5.02
CA THR A 145 -6.33 -15.16 -4.05
C THR A 145 -7.37 -14.20 -3.48
N TYR A 146 -8.25 -13.65 -4.32
CA TYR A 146 -9.31 -12.73 -3.88
C TYR A 146 -10.42 -13.43 -3.09
N GLN A 147 -10.79 -14.66 -3.45
CA GLN A 147 -11.74 -15.44 -2.65
C GLN A 147 -11.17 -15.67 -1.25
N ILE A 148 -9.91 -16.10 -1.12
CA ILE A 148 -9.31 -16.29 0.22
C ILE A 148 -9.28 -14.99 1.01
N ALA A 149 -8.89 -13.86 0.39
CA ALA A 149 -8.91 -12.56 1.05
C ALA A 149 -10.32 -12.19 1.56
N LEU A 150 -11.37 -12.42 0.76
CA LEU A 150 -12.77 -12.18 1.14
C LEU A 150 -13.19 -13.02 2.36
N TYR A 151 -12.84 -14.31 2.40
CA TYR A 151 -13.17 -15.18 3.53
C TYR A 151 -12.37 -14.82 4.80
N VAL A 152 -11.10 -14.44 4.67
CA VAL A 152 -10.29 -13.97 5.80
C VAL A 152 -10.84 -12.64 6.33
N GLY A 153 -11.20 -11.71 5.44
CA GLY A 153 -11.84 -10.44 5.81
C GLY A 153 -13.14 -10.65 6.60
N ALA A 154 -14.01 -11.55 6.15
CA ALA A 154 -15.22 -11.87 6.88
C ALA A 154 -14.96 -12.56 8.24
N ALA A 155 -13.93 -13.40 8.33
CA ALA A 155 -13.54 -13.99 9.61
C ALA A 155 -13.07 -12.92 10.61
N ILE A 156 -12.33 -11.91 10.15
CA ILE A 156 -11.92 -10.75 10.95
C ILE A 156 -13.14 -9.92 11.39
N LEU A 157 -14.07 -9.65 10.47
CA LEU A 157 -15.30 -8.90 10.78
C LEU A 157 -16.13 -9.61 11.86
N LEU A 158 -16.34 -10.92 11.73
CA LEU A 158 -17.08 -11.72 12.72
C LEU A 158 -16.34 -11.79 14.05
N ALA A 159 -15.00 -11.89 14.05
CA ALA A 159 -14.21 -11.85 15.26
C ALA A 159 -14.35 -10.51 15.99
N ALA A 160 -14.30 -9.38 15.25
CA ALA A 160 -14.52 -8.06 15.80
C ALA A 160 -15.91 -7.90 16.44
N ASP A 161 -16.95 -8.48 15.81
CA ASP A 161 -18.34 -8.39 16.29
C ASP A 161 -18.57 -9.03 17.66
N THR A 162 -17.70 -9.96 18.07
CA THR A 162 -17.76 -10.61 19.39
C THR A 162 -17.45 -9.66 20.56
N THR A 163 -16.97 -8.44 20.29
CA THR A 163 -16.58 -7.50 21.33
C THR A 163 -17.73 -7.12 22.29
N ALA A 164 -17.42 -7.13 23.58
CA ALA A 164 -18.31 -6.63 24.64
C ALA A 164 -18.19 -5.10 24.85
N ASP A 165 -17.10 -4.48 24.38
CA ASP A 165 -16.85 -3.04 24.45
C ASP A 165 -16.67 -2.47 23.02
N PRO A 166 -17.78 -2.23 22.30
CA PRO A 166 -17.72 -1.65 20.98
C PRO A 166 -17.34 -0.17 21.04
N ILE A 167 -16.61 0.30 20.03
CA ILE A 167 -16.43 1.72 19.81
C ILE A 167 -17.78 2.37 19.46
N LYS A 168 -17.96 3.64 19.85
CA LYS A 168 -19.00 4.48 19.27
C LYS A 168 -18.38 5.17 18.07
N GLU A 169 -18.69 4.67 16.87
CA GLU A 169 -18.15 5.18 15.62
C GLU A 169 -18.22 6.71 15.58
N ARG A 170 -17.05 7.32 15.43
CA ARG A 170 -16.98 8.76 15.29
C ARG A 170 -17.10 9.11 13.81
N ALA A 171 -18.32 9.47 13.40
CA ALA A 171 -18.60 9.89 12.02
C ALA A 171 -17.62 10.96 11.51
N ALA A 172 -17.07 11.82 12.38
CA ALA A 172 -16.10 12.86 12.03
C ALA A 172 -14.74 12.35 11.48
N PHE A 173 -14.46 11.04 11.59
CA PHE A 173 -13.24 10.41 11.07
C PHE A 173 -13.51 9.55 9.82
N HIS A 174 -14.73 9.03 9.62
CA HIS A 174 -15.11 8.21 8.45
C HIS A 174 -15.98 8.93 7.43
N SER A 175 -16.49 10.11 7.76
CA SER A 175 -17.35 10.80 6.84
C SER A 175 -16.51 11.46 5.76
N SER A 176 -16.79 11.07 4.53
CA SER A 176 -16.77 11.96 3.38
C SER A 176 -17.45 13.34 3.64
N ARG A 177 -18.13 13.57 4.78
CA ARG A 177 -18.49 14.92 5.29
C ARG A 177 -17.27 15.79 5.68
N ALA A 178 -16.05 15.27 5.65
CA ALA A 178 -14.86 16.09 5.53
C ALA A 178 -14.78 16.65 4.09
N GLY A 179 -15.72 17.54 3.73
CA GLY A 179 -15.49 18.47 2.62
C GLY A 179 -14.23 19.27 2.97
N ALA A 180 -13.14 19.00 2.24
CA ALA A 180 -11.80 19.52 2.52
C ALA A 180 -10.73 19.01 1.53
N ASP A 181 -11.02 17.94 0.76
CA ASP A 181 -10.08 17.35 -0.19
C ASP A 181 -9.99 18.13 -1.52
N GLU A 182 -10.34 19.42 -1.52
CA GLU A 182 -10.31 20.25 -2.73
C GLU A 182 -8.91 20.33 -3.34
N HIS A 183 -7.87 20.17 -2.52
CA HIS A 183 -6.49 20.08 -2.96
C HIS A 183 -6.25 18.89 -3.90
N LEU A 184 -7.09 17.85 -3.89
CA LEU A 184 -6.99 16.71 -4.81
C LEU A 184 -7.67 16.97 -6.17
N ALA A 185 -8.59 17.92 -6.25
CA ALA A 185 -9.34 18.19 -7.48
C ALA A 185 -8.43 18.66 -8.63
N ILE A 186 -7.42 19.47 -8.30
CA ILE A 186 -6.40 19.94 -9.27
C ILE A 186 -5.59 18.76 -9.82
N TRP A 187 -5.19 17.83 -8.96
CA TRP A 187 -4.47 16.62 -9.35
C TRP A 187 -5.33 15.71 -10.23
N CYS A 188 -6.61 15.58 -9.92
CA CYS A 188 -7.52 14.83 -10.79
C CYS A 188 -7.56 15.40 -12.20
N ARG A 189 -7.75 16.71 -12.32
CA ARG A 189 -7.79 17.38 -13.63
C ARG A 189 -6.48 17.19 -14.38
N LEU A 190 -5.36 17.36 -13.69
CA LEU A 190 -4.01 17.18 -14.23
C LEU A 190 -3.78 15.76 -14.78
N LEU A 191 -4.18 14.72 -14.03
CA LEU A 191 -3.89 13.33 -14.37
C LEU A 191 -4.92 12.72 -15.35
N THR A 192 -6.19 13.08 -15.20
CA THR A 192 -7.31 12.39 -15.86
C THR A 192 -8.04 13.27 -16.86
N GLY A 193 -7.84 14.60 -16.82
CA GLY A 193 -8.62 15.57 -17.58
C GLY A 193 -10.07 15.71 -17.15
N LEU A 194 -10.47 15.10 -16.02
CA LEU A 194 -11.83 15.11 -15.51
C LEU A 194 -11.93 15.95 -14.23
N ASP A 195 -13.08 16.61 -14.07
CA ASP A 195 -13.50 17.20 -12.79
C ASP A 195 -14.10 16.10 -11.90
N CYS A 196 -13.49 15.89 -10.74
CA CYS A 196 -13.91 14.84 -9.80
C CYS A 196 -14.72 15.40 -8.64
N ASP A 197 -15.91 14.83 -8.43
CA ASP A 197 -16.79 15.11 -7.29
C ASP A 197 -17.38 13.77 -6.75
N PRO A 198 -17.05 13.35 -5.52
CA PRO A 198 -16.20 14.05 -4.55
C PRO A 198 -14.69 13.96 -4.90
N PRO A 199 -13.89 15.02 -4.63
CA PRO A 199 -12.46 15.05 -4.94
C PRO A 199 -11.62 13.91 -4.36
N ILE A 200 -12.06 13.31 -3.25
CA ILE A 200 -11.36 12.19 -2.60
C ILE A 200 -11.11 10.99 -3.53
N ILE A 201 -11.96 10.77 -4.55
CA ILE A 201 -11.77 9.66 -5.50
C ILE A 201 -10.46 9.81 -6.29
N ALA A 202 -9.94 11.03 -6.43
CA ALA A 202 -8.67 11.31 -7.09
C ALA A 202 -7.44 10.69 -6.38
N MET A 203 -7.59 10.17 -5.15
CA MET A 203 -6.51 9.49 -4.44
C MET A 203 -5.94 8.28 -5.21
N PHE A 204 -6.77 7.56 -5.97
CA PHE A 204 -6.34 6.39 -6.74
C PHE A 204 -5.44 6.75 -7.94
N PRO A 205 -5.80 7.69 -8.83
CA PRO A 205 -4.87 8.13 -9.87
C PRO A 205 -3.62 8.83 -9.31
N ILE A 206 -3.71 9.54 -8.18
CA ILE A 206 -2.52 10.11 -7.51
C ILE A 206 -1.60 9.00 -7.02
N TYR A 207 -2.14 7.94 -6.41
CA TYR A 207 -1.36 6.79 -5.98
C TYR A 207 -0.70 6.10 -7.17
N LEU A 208 -1.44 5.89 -8.26
CA LEU A 208 -0.90 5.35 -9.51
C LEU A 208 0.25 6.23 -10.04
N MET A 209 0.11 7.56 -10.02
CA MET A 209 1.16 8.49 -10.40
C MET A 209 2.40 8.36 -9.49
N MET A 210 2.23 8.22 -8.18
CA MET A 210 3.33 8.03 -7.25
C MET A 210 4.07 6.70 -7.49
N CYS A 211 3.33 5.60 -7.68
CA CYS A 211 3.91 4.33 -8.12
C CYS A 211 4.68 4.51 -9.43
N GLN A 212 4.16 5.34 -10.33
CA GLN A 212 4.74 5.59 -11.64
C GLN A 212 5.97 6.49 -11.62
N ALA A 213 6.08 7.40 -10.66
CA ALA A 213 7.22 8.30 -10.52
C ALA A 213 8.55 7.54 -10.32
N PHE A 214 8.47 6.32 -9.78
CA PHE A 214 9.62 5.47 -9.54
C PHE A 214 9.89 4.46 -10.68
N THR A 215 9.23 4.56 -11.86
CA THR A 215 9.23 3.49 -12.88
C THR A 215 10.28 3.53 -13.97
N PHE A 216 10.99 4.64 -14.20
CA PHE A 216 11.82 4.80 -15.42
C PHE A 216 11.08 4.74 -16.77
N GLU A 217 9.77 4.52 -16.76
CA GLU A 217 8.90 4.50 -17.92
C GLU A 217 7.67 5.35 -17.61
N PRO A 218 7.67 6.64 -18.02
CA PRO A 218 6.60 7.59 -17.68
C PRO A 218 5.38 7.47 -18.61
N HIS A 219 5.08 6.25 -19.07
CA HIS A 219 4.16 5.98 -20.16
C HIS A 219 2.75 5.60 -19.72
N SER A 220 2.28 6.19 -18.64
CA SER A 220 0.88 6.08 -18.24
C SER A 220 0.03 6.81 -19.25
N THR A 221 -0.91 6.11 -19.87
CA THR A 221 -1.91 6.80 -20.67
C THR A 221 -2.88 7.49 -19.70
N GLN A 222 -3.43 8.64 -20.10
CA GLN A 222 -4.49 9.31 -19.35
C GLN A 222 -5.63 8.34 -18.99
N ALA A 223 -5.90 7.36 -19.85
CA ALA A 223 -6.90 6.34 -19.62
C ALA A 223 -6.62 5.45 -18.40
N ASP A 224 -5.36 5.15 -18.09
CA ASP A 224 -5.02 4.34 -16.92
C ASP A 224 -5.38 5.09 -15.62
N TYR A 225 -5.15 6.40 -15.59
CA TYR A 225 -5.63 7.24 -14.48
C TYR A 225 -7.16 7.28 -14.40
N VAL A 226 -7.86 7.24 -15.53
CA VAL A 226 -9.33 7.17 -15.55
C VAL A 226 -9.84 5.79 -15.07
N TYR A 227 -9.13 4.69 -15.35
CA TYR A 227 -9.44 3.38 -14.75
C TYR A 227 -9.20 3.37 -13.25
N ALA A 228 -8.09 3.94 -12.78
CA ALA A 228 -7.83 4.09 -11.35
C ALA A 228 -8.95 4.88 -10.64
N LEU A 229 -9.53 5.90 -11.29
CA LEU A 229 -10.72 6.61 -10.76
C LEU A 229 -11.94 5.70 -10.57
N LEU A 230 -12.17 4.72 -11.46
CA LEU A 230 -13.31 3.78 -11.31
C LEU A 230 -13.13 2.87 -10.09
N THR A 231 -11.91 2.45 -9.78
CA THR A 231 -11.60 1.74 -8.53
C THR A 231 -11.98 2.59 -7.32
N GLY A 232 -11.66 3.89 -7.35
CA GLY A 232 -12.01 4.80 -6.26
C GLY A 232 -13.50 5.10 -6.12
N VAL A 233 -14.26 5.03 -7.22
CA VAL A 233 -15.73 5.11 -7.18
C VAL A 233 -16.31 3.96 -6.37
N ASP A 234 -15.85 2.73 -6.61
CA ASP A 234 -16.37 1.55 -5.90
C ASP A 234 -15.98 1.54 -4.43
N TRP A 235 -14.76 2.00 -4.11
CA TRP A 235 -14.37 2.23 -2.72
C TRP A 235 -15.27 3.27 -2.02
N ALA A 236 -15.67 4.35 -2.71
CA ALA A 236 -16.48 5.41 -2.12
C ALA A 236 -17.99 5.07 -1.97
N LYS A 237 -18.49 4.02 -2.63
CA LYS A 237 -19.93 3.65 -2.72
C LYS A 237 -20.57 3.13 -1.42
N GLY A 238 -19.83 2.97 -0.33
CA GLY A 238 -20.38 2.60 0.98
C GLY A 238 -21.53 3.52 1.44
N ARG A 239 -22.21 3.21 2.56
CA ARG A 239 -23.36 3.99 3.09
C ARG A 239 -22.98 5.44 3.45
N SER A 240 -22.82 6.29 2.44
CA SER A 240 -22.37 7.67 2.55
C SER A 240 -23.41 8.62 1.98
N LEU A 241 -23.32 9.91 2.36
CA LEU A 241 -24.19 10.96 1.81
C LEU A 241 -23.90 11.27 0.32
N TYR A 242 -22.91 10.60 -0.28
CA TYR A 242 -22.42 10.88 -1.63
C TYR A 242 -22.92 9.88 -2.65
N THR A 243 -23.74 8.88 -2.28
CA THR A 243 -24.19 7.82 -3.20
C THR A 243 -24.75 8.38 -4.51
N ASP A 244 -25.55 9.44 -4.47
CA ASP A 244 -26.11 10.07 -5.68
C ASP A 244 -25.03 10.77 -6.53
N LYS A 245 -24.09 11.49 -5.90
CA LYS A 245 -22.97 12.15 -6.57
C LYS A 245 -22.01 11.14 -7.20
N ILE A 246 -21.68 10.09 -6.46
CA ILE A 246 -20.81 9.00 -6.91
C ILE A 246 -21.45 8.27 -8.09
N THR A 247 -22.75 8.00 -8.05
CA THR A 247 -23.47 7.38 -9.17
C THR A 247 -23.45 8.26 -10.42
N ALA A 248 -23.64 9.57 -10.27
CA ALA A 248 -23.56 10.52 -11.37
C ALA A 248 -22.13 10.63 -11.95
N PHE A 249 -21.12 10.69 -11.07
CA PHE A 249 -19.72 10.72 -11.45
C PHE A 249 -19.28 9.44 -12.15
N GLU A 250 -19.66 8.26 -11.64
CA GLU A 250 -19.38 6.97 -12.27
C GLU A 250 -19.88 6.93 -13.71
N LYS A 251 -21.10 7.41 -13.97
CA LYS A 251 -21.64 7.50 -15.33
C LYS A 251 -20.78 8.39 -16.23
N SER A 252 -20.28 9.51 -15.71
CA SER A 252 -19.40 10.43 -16.44
C SER A 252 -18.04 9.78 -16.75
N VAL A 253 -17.39 9.16 -15.75
CA VAL A 253 -16.11 8.46 -15.90
C VAL A 253 -16.23 7.31 -16.91
N ARG A 254 -17.27 6.47 -16.79
CA ARG A 254 -17.53 5.38 -17.75
C ARG A 254 -17.77 5.89 -19.18
N SER A 255 -18.32 7.10 -19.33
CA SER A 255 -18.50 7.76 -20.64
C SER A 255 -17.21 8.38 -21.19
N ALA A 256 -16.17 8.57 -20.37
CA ALA A 256 -14.86 9.08 -20.79
C ALA A 256 -13.93 7.97 -21.32
N VAL A 257 -14.25 6.69 -21.04
CA VAL A 257 -13.49 5.51 -21.51
C VAL A 257 -14.29 4.55 -22.42
N PRO A 258 -15.23 4.96 -23.29
CA PRO A 258 -16.09 3.99 -24.02
C PRO A 258 -15.34 3.20 -25.11
N ASN A 259 -14.15 3.66 -25.49
CA ASN A 259 -13.46 3.25 -26.73
C ASN A 259 -12.21 2.40 -26.51
N LEU A 260 -11.88 1.99 -25.27
CA LEU A 260 -10.79 1.04 -25.03
C LEU A 260 -11.33 -0.39 -25.16
N ASP A 261 -11.47 -0.80 -26.41
CA ASP A 261 -11.63 -2.20 -26.78
C ASP A 261 -10.27 -2.90 -26.55
N ASP A 262 -10.18 -3.79 -25.55
CA ASP A 262 -8.96 -4.50 -25.18
C ASP A 262 -8.34 -5.23 -26.40
N ILE A 263 -9.18 -5.70 -27.33
CA ILE A 263 -8.75 -6.35 -28.58
C ILE A 263 -8.15 -5.34 -29.56
N LYS A 264 -8.67 -4.11 -29.63
CA LYS A 264 -8.14 -3.05 -30.51
C LYS A 264 -6.96 -2.30 -29.92
N SER A 265 -6.90 -2.17 -28.60
CA SER A 265 -5.80 -1.52 -27.88
C SER A 265 -4.61 -2.44 -27.62
N GLY A 266 -4.80 -3.76 -27.73
CA GLY A 266 -3.74 -4.75 -27.47
C GLY A 266 -3.36 -4.88 -25.99
N GLN A 267 -4.13 -4.26 -25.09
CA GLN A 267 -3.90 -4.25 -23.64
C GLN A 267 -5.01 -5.05 -22.96
N ASP A 268 -4.65 -6.10 -22.20
CA ASP A 268 -5.63 -6.87 -21.41
C ASP A 268 -5.89 -6.17 -20.07
N ARG A 269 -7.12 -5.66 -19.89
CA ARG A 269 -7.57 -4.98 -18.66
C ARG A 269 -8.56 -5.81 -17.85
N SER A 270 -8.63 -7.11 -18.08
CA SER A 270 -9.50 -8.02 -17.31
C SER A 270 -9.21 -7.95 -15.80
N PHE A 271 -7.95 -7.73 -15.43
CA PHE A 271 -7.54 -7.60 -14.04
C PHE A 271 -8.25 -6.44 -13.32
N TRP A 272 -8.25 -5.21 -13.87
CA TRP A 272 -8.95 -4.06 -13.26
C TRP A 272 -10.42 -4.35 -12.97
N ARG A 273 -11.09 -5.08 -13.88
CA ARG A 273 -12.50 -5.44 -13.74
C ARG A 273 -12.71 -6.49 -12.66
N VAL A 274 -11.78 -7.43 -12.51
CA VAL A 274 -11.79 -8.43 -11.44
C VAL A 274 -11.50 -7.78 -10.08
N ALA A 275 -10.49 -6.91 -9.99
CA ALA A 275 -10.16 -6.18 -8.77
C ALA A 275 -11.32 -5.29 -8.28
N HIS A 276 -11.96 -4.55 -9.19
CA HIS A 276 -13.15 -3.77 -8.92
C HIS A 276 -14.32 -4.65 -8.42
N ALA A 277 -14.52 -5.83 -9.02
CA ALA A 277 -15.55 -6.77 -8.57
C ALA A 277 -15.26 -7.35 -7.18
N TYR A 278 -13.99 -7.59 -6.85
CA TYR A 278 -13.58 -8.00 -5.51
C TYR A 278 -13.87 -6.90 -4.48
N LEU A 279 -13.50 -5.65 -4.75
CA LEU A 279 -13.77 -4.53 -3.83
C LEU A 279 -15.27 -4.33 -3.58
N ALA A 280 -16.09 -4.46 -4.63
CA ALA A 280 -17.54 -4.44 -4.48
C ALA A 280 -18.05 -5.58 -3.57
N ALA A 281 -17.54 -6.80 -3.76
CA ALA A 281 -17.92 -7.95 -2.92
C ALA A 281 -17.50 -7.77 -1.46
N MET A 282 -16.30 -7.24 -1.20
CA MET A 282 -15.83 -6.96 0.16
C MET A 282 -16.66 -5.85 0.83
N ASN A 283 -16.94 -4.75 0.12
CA ASN A 283 -17.80 -3.68 0.62
C ASN A 283 -19.22 -4.18 0.94
N ASP A 284 -19.81 -5.01 0.08
CA ASP A 284 -21.13 -5.58 0.35
C ASP A 284 -21.12 -6.53 1.56
N CYS A 285 -20.03 -7.28 1.74
CA CYS A 285 -19.79 -8.14 2.91
C CYS A 285 -19.75 -7.32 4.21
N GLU A 286 -19.01 -6.22 4.24
CA GLU A 286 -18.93 -5.30 5.40
C GLU A 286 -20.28 -4.68 5.76
N ASN A 287 -21.13 -4.44 4.77
CA ASN A 287 -22.39 -3.73 4.94
C ASN A 287 -23.62 -4.65 5.09
N VAL A 288 -23.43 -5.97 5.13
CA VAL A 288 -24.54 -6.96 5.17
C VAL A 288 -25.32 -6.91 6.49
N HIS A 289 -24.66 -6.58 7.60
CA HIS A 289 -25.29 -6.34 8.89
C HIS A 289 -24.53 -5.30 9.70
N ASN A 290 -25.15 -4.80 10.78
CA ASN A 290 -24.48 -3.87 11.68
C ASN A 290 -23.51 -4.66 12.57
N LEU A 291 -22.24 -4.65 12.19
CA LEU A 291 -21.14 -5.26 12.93
C LEU A 291 -20.65 -4.31 14.04
N LYS A 292 -20.20 -4.86 15.16
CA LYS A 292 -19.47 -4.12 16.19
C LYS A 292 -17.98 -4.19 15.92
N THR A 293 -17.29 -3.09 16.23
CA THR A 293 -15.82 -3.06 16.23
C THR A 293 -15.30 -2.78 17.64
N PRO A 294 -14.28 -3.51 18.13
CA PRO A 294 -13.70 -3.25 19.43
C PRO A 294 -13.08 -1.84 19.52
N ARG A 295 -13.25 -1.20 20.68
CA ARG A 295 -12.50 0.01 21.08
C ARG A 295 -11.00 -0.26 21.26
N LYS A 296 -10.69 -1.50 21.60
CA LYS A 296 -9.34 -1.99 21.82
C LYS A 296 -8.59 -2.13 20.48
N ALA A 297 -7.27 -1.96 20.49
CA ALA A 297 -6.47 -1.97 19.27
C ALA A 297 -6.47 -3.36 18.64
N ALA A 298 -6.10 -4.38 19.42
CA ALA A 298 -6.00 -5.75 18.92
C ALA A 298 -7.39 -6.39 18.69
N ILE A 299 -7.54 -7.04 17.53
CA ILE A 299 -8.70 -7.89 17.21
C ILE A 299 -8.27 -9.35 17.38
N ASP A 300 -8.93 -10.07 18.29
CA ASP A 300 -8.63 -11.49 18.52
C ASP A 300 -9.42 -12.34 17.52
N HIS A 301 -8.78 -12.71 16.41
CA HIS A 301 -9.41 -13.44 15.31
C HIS A 301 -8.97 -14.92 15.21
N GLY A 302 -7.90 -15.33 15.90
CA GLY A 302 -7.42 -16.71 15.89
C GLY A 302 -6.95 -17.25 14.53
N ILE A 303 -6.59 -16.36 13.59
CA ILE A 303 -6.14 -16.69 12.23
C ILE A 303 -4.61 -16.68 12.22
N ASP A 304 -4.00 -17.62 11.48
CA ASP A 304 -2.55 -17.66 11.29
C ASP A 304 -2.00 -16.32 10.75
N HIS A 305 -0.90 -15.83 11.33
CA HIS A 305 -0.35 -14.53 10.97
C HIS A 305 0.09 -14.45 9.51
N ASN A 306 0.64 -15.52 8.92
CA ASN A 306 1.03 -15.49 7.50
C ASN A 306 -0.20 -15.37 6.60
N LEU A 307 -1.30 -16.03 6.97
CA LEU A 307 -2.57 -15.91 6.26
C LEU A 307 -3.15 -14.49 6.36
N VAL A 308 -3.07 -13.86 7.54
CA VAL A 308 -3.48 -12.46 7.71
C VAL A 308 -2.63 -11.53 6.86
N ILE A 309 -1.30 -11.66 6.93
CA ILE A 309 -0.35 -10.83 6.18
C ILE A 309 -0.62 -10.92 4.67
N VAL A 310 -0.75 -12.14 4.13
CA VAL A 310 -1.00 -12.29 2.69
C VAL A 310 -2.40 -11.82 2.30
N ALA A 311 -3.43 -12.08 3.10
CA ALA A 311 -4.77 -11.58 2.81
C ALA A 311 -4.78 -10.04 2.77
N ARG A 312 -4.11 -9.38 3.73
CA ARG A 312 -3.98 -7.92 3.75
C ARG A 312 -3.21 -7.36 2.56
N ALA A 313 -2.16 -8.04 2.11
CA ALA A 313 -1.43 -7.67 0.90
C ALA A 313 -2.32 -7.68 -0.36
N LEU A 314 -3.28 -8.61 -0.41
CA LEU A 314 -4.18 -8.80 -1.56
C LEU A 314 -5.48 -7.97 -1.47
N ASP A 315 -5.93 -7.62 -0.27
CA ASP A 315 -7.28 -7.10 0.02
C ASP A 315 -7.54 -5.66 -0.44
N THR A 316 -6.54 -4.85 -0.75
CA THR A 316 -6.84 -3.46 -1.18
C THR A 316 -5.82 -2.84 -2.11
N ILE A 317 -4.59 -3.37 -2.15
CA ILE A 317 -3.46 -2.60 -2.67
C ILE A 317 -3.00 -3.07 -4.05
N GLY A 318 -3.29 -4.32 -4.42
CA GLY A 318 -3.12 -4.79 -5.79
C GLY A 318 -3.92 -3.95 -6.80
N THR A 319 -5.08 -3.44 -6.35
CA THR A 319 -6.09 -2.80 -7.21
C THR A 319 -5.68 -1.47 -7.85
N ALA A 320 -4.61 -0.82 -7.38
CA ALA A 320 -4.20 0.50 -7.87
C ALA A 320 -3.08 0.46 -8.91
N TYR A 321 -2.44 -0.69 -9.15
CA TYR A 321 -1.22 -0.80 -9.97
C TYR A 321 -1.42 -1.63 -11.24
N GLU A 322 -2.65 -1.85 -11.67
CA GLU A 322 -2.97 -2.85 -12.70
C GLU A 322 -2.77 -2.33 -14.13
N CYS A 323 -1.81 -1.42 -14.37
CA CYS A 323 -1.47 -0.97 -15.71
C CYS A 323 -0.91 -2.12 -16.58
N SER A 324 -1.11 -2.00 -17.89
CA SER A 324 -1.18 -3.08 -18.91
C SER A 324 -0.04 -4.09 -19.07
N ASP A 325 0.98 -4.10 -18.21
CA ASP A 325 2.28 -4.68 -18.56
C ASP A 325 2.63 -5.96 -17.82
N GLY A 326 1.73 -6.49 -16.99
CA GLY A 326 1.95 -7.73 -16.25
C GLY A 326 2.90 -7.51 -15.09
N THR A 327 2.41 -7.75 -13.88
CA THR A 327 3.18 -7.52 -12.66
C THR A 327 3.41 -8.87 -11.98
N ALA A 328 4.63 -9.09 -11.49
CA ALA A 328 5.02 -10.33 -10.84
C ALA A 328 4.67 -10.34 -9.34
N TRP A 329 3.48 -9.83 -8.99
CA TRP A 329 3.09 -9.50 -7.61
C TRP A 329 2.73 -10.71 -6.75
N LEU A 330 2.56 -11.89 -7.34
CA LEU A 330 2.22 -13.11 -6.59
C LEU A 330 3.45 -13.91 -6.15
N ASP A 331 4.63 -13.59 -6.66
CA ASP A 331 5.88 -14.21 -6.19
C ASP A 331 6.37 -13.57 -4.87
N ASP A 332 7.49 -14.05 -4.34
CA ASP A 332 8.02 -13.60 -3.04
C ASP A 332 8.22 -12.08 -2.99
N VAL A 333 8.85 -11.53 -4.02
CA VAL A 333 9.18 -10.11 -4.10
C VAL A 333 7.93 -9.27 -4.29
N GLY A 334 7.01 -9.80 -5.09
CA GLY A 334 5.73 -9.21 -5.37
C GLY A 334 4.87 -9.04 -4.12
N ILE A 335 4.69 -10.13 -3.36
CA ILE A 335 3.88 -10.11 -2.15
C ILE A 335 4.53 -9.22 -1.09
N ASP A 336 5.85 -9.29 -0.91
CA ASP A 336 6.56 -8.39 0.01
C ASP A 336 6.38 -6.91 -0.36
N SER A 337 6.36 -6.60 -1.66
CA SER A 337 6.09 -5.24 -2.11
C SER A 337 4.67 -4.80 -1.78
N LEU A 338 3.68 -5.69 -1.89
CA LEU A 338 2.28 -5.43 -1.54
C LEU A 338 2.08 -5.29 -0.04
N ILE A 339 2.82 -6.06 0.77
CA ILE A 339 2.86 -5.85 2.21
C ILE A 339 3.45 -4.46 2.49
N GLY A 340 4.58 -4.12 1.85
CA GLY A 340 5.28 -2.85 2.03
C GLY A 340 4.47 -1.63 1.60
N SER A 341 3.44 -1.80 0.79
CA SER A 341 2.49 -0.74 0.48
C SER A 341 1.31 -0.66 1.44
N ALA A 342 1.04 -1.70 2.23
CA ALA A 342 -0.03 -1.71 3.24
C ALA A 342 0.39 -1.06 4.55
N ILE A 343 1.55 -1.47 5.04
CA ILE A 343 1.99 -1.15 6.40
C ILE A 343 2.10 0.36 6.65
N PRO A 344 2.64 1.20 5.73
CA PRO A 344 2.74 2.63 6.01
C PRO A 344 1.38 3.28 6.22
N ASN A 345 0.36 2.83 5.50
CA ASN A 345 -1.01 3.28 5.73
C ASN A 345 -1.47 2.84 7.13
N ASP A 346 -1.38 1.56 7.44
CA ASP A 346 -1.92 0.99 8.67
C ASP A 346 -1.24 1.58 9.92
N VAL A 347 0.06 1.92 9.84
CA VAL A 347 0.80 2.59 10.92
C VAL A 347 0.34 4.04 11.12
N MET A 348 0.11 4.78 10.04
CA MET A 348 -0.33 6.17 10.16
C MET A 348 -1.77 6.29 10.67
N ASP A 349 -2.62 5.32 10.33
CA ASP A 349 -4.06 5.39 10.58
C ASP A 349 -4.52 4.63 11.83
N LEU A 350 -3.66 3.88 12.55
CA LEU A 350 -4.09 3.00 13.65
C LEU A 350 -5.04 3.67 14.67
N HIS A 351 -4.71 4.88 15.14
CA HIS A 351 -5.60 5.62 16.04
C HIS A 351 -6.96 5.92 15.40
N THR A 352 -6.95 6.40 14.16
CA THR A 352 -8.14 6.72 13.39
C THR A 352 -8.97 5.46 13.15
N ASP A 353 -8.36 4.36 12.71
CA ASP A 353 -8.99 3.07 12.42
C ASP A 353 -9.68 2.46 13.65
N ILE A 354 -9.10 2.63 14.84
CA ILE A 354 -9.76 2.25 16.10
C ILE A 354 -11.01 3.08 16.34
N LEU A 355 -10.94 4.40 16.14
CA LEU A 355 -12.06 5.32 16.42
C LEU A 355 -13.18 5.27 15.39
N THR A 356 -12.83 4.86 14.16
CA THR A 356 -13.75 4.73 13.04
C THR A 356 -14.40 3.36 12.97
N GLY A 357 -13.78 2.34 13.58
CA GLY A 357 -14.26 0.97 13.52
C GLY A 357 -13.69 0.17 12.35
N GLU A 358 -12.67 0.66 11.64
CA GLU A 358 -11.99 -0.08 10.57
C GLU A 358 -11.28 -1.31 11.13
N THR A 359 -11.60 -2.49 10.60
CA THR A 359 -11.13 -3.78 11.14
C THR A 359 -9.91 -4.32 10.40
N ARG A 360 -9.60 -3.81 9.21
CA ARG A 360 -8.58 -4.35 8.31
C ARG A 360 -7.27 -3.57 8.39
N ASN A 361 -6.87 -3.21 9.60
CA ASN A 361 -5.57 -2.60 9.85
C ASN A 361 -4.58 -3.69 10.30
N THR A 362 -3.47 -3.86 9.58
CA THR A 362 -2.49 -4.93 9.84
C THR A 362 -1.91 -4.87 11.25
N VAL A 363 -1.73 -3.68 11.82
CA VAL A 363 -1.22 -3.50 13.19
C VAL A 363 -2.24 -4.04 14.22
N ARG A 364 -3.54 -3.79 14.00
CA ARG A 364 -4.63 -4.34 14.84
C ARG A 364 -4.74 -5.86 14.79
N LEU A 365 -4.36 -6.45 13.66
CA LEU A 365 -4.50 -7.88 13.42
C LEU A 365 -3.28 -8.69 13.87
N LEU A 366 -2.09 -8.09 13.89
CA LEU A 366 -0.86 -8.81 14.22
C LEU A 366 -0.40 -8.66 15.67
N TYR A 367 -0.65 -7.52 16.30
CA TYR A 367 -0.03 -7.21 17.59
C TYR A 367 -1.04 -7.27 18.74
N PRO A 368 -0.72 -7.99 19.81
CA PRO A 368 -1.59 -8.08 20.98
C PRO A 368 -1.53 -6.78 21.80
N GLU A 369 -2.51 -6.61 22.69
CA GLU A 369 -2.50 -5.54 23.68
C GLU A 369 -1.65 -5.89 24.91
N GLY A 370 -1.31 -4.87 25.68
CA GLY A 370 -0.66 -5.03 26.99
C GLY A 370 0.84 -5.31 26.88
N LEU A 371 1.44 -5.05 25.72
CA LEU A 371 2.89 -5.00 25.60
C LEU A 371 3.42 -3.92 26.55
N SER A 372 4.55 -4.19 27.21
CA SER A 372 5.27 -3.09 27.85
C SER A 372 5.76 -2.10 26.79
N MET A 373 5.96 -0.83 27.16
CA MET A 373 6.50 0.16 26.22
C MET A 373 7.82 -0.29 25.57
N ALA A 374 8.67 -1.01 26.31
CA ALA A 374 9.91 -1.57 25.75
C ALA A 374 9.65 -2.62 24.66
N GLN A 375 8.69 -3.53 24.88
CA GLN A 375 8.29 -4.53 23.88
C GLN A 375 7.62 -3.86 22.66
N ALA A 376 6.76 -2.88 22.90
CA ALA A 376 6.07 -2.16 21.83
C ALA A 376 7.06 -1.35 20.97
N MET A 377 8.04 -0.68 21.58
CA MET A 377 9.14 -0.03 20.83
C MET A 377 9.97 -1.04 20.05
N LYS A 378 10.26 -2.22 20.61
CA LYS A 378 10.97 -3.28 19.89
C LYS A 378 10.16 -3.75 18.67
N SER A 379 8.86 -4.00 18.82
CA SER A 379 7.97 -4.34 17.70
C SER A 379 8.01 -3.27 16.62
N MET A 380 7.75 -2.02 16.98
CA MET A 380 7.62 -0.94 16.00
C MET A 380 8.94 -0.55 15.35
N SER A 381 10.06 -0.66 16.05
CA SER A 381 11.38 -0.51 15.43
C SER A 381 11.68 -1.62 14.43
N THR A 382 11.21 -2.85 14.70
CA THR A 382 11.37 -3.98 13.79
C THR A 382 10.52 -3.79 12.53
N VAL A 383 9.27 -3.35 12.70
CA VAL A 383 8.38 -2.95 11.58
C VAL A 383 9.05 -1.89 10.71
N LEU A 384 9.47 -0.77 11.33
CA LEU A 384 10.12 0.33 10.63
C LEU A 384 11.38 -0.12 9.88
N SER A 385 12.22 -0.96 10.51
CA SER A 385 13.41 -1.51 9.85
C SER A 385 13.08 -2.41 8.67
N GLY A 386 12.04 -3.24 8.78
CA GLY A 386 11.55 -4.09 7.70
C GLY A 386 11.05 -3.28 6.53
N GLU A 387 10.28 -2.22 6.78
CA GLU A 387 9.79 -1.29 5.75
C GLU A 387 10.93 -0.56 5.05
N TRP A 388 11.95 -0.10 5.77
CA TRP A 388 13.13 0.53 5.15
C TRP A 388 13.96 -0.45 4.32
N CYS A 389 14.15 -1.68 4.81
CA CYS A 389 14.82 -2.74 4.06
C CYS A 389 14.01 -3.11 2.79
N GLN A 390 12.68 -3.17 2.89
CA GLN A 390 11.82 -3.40 1.74
C GLN A 390 11.90 -2.25 0.74
N LEU A 391 11.87 -1.00 1.19
CA LEU A 391 12.05 0.17 0.33
C LEU A 391 13.38 0.10 -0.44
N PHE A 392 14.43 -0.38 0.21
CA PHE A 392 15.74 -0.55 -0.42
C PHE A 392 15.73 -1.61 -1.52
N ARG A 393 15.20 -2.79 -1.19
CA ARG A 393 15.00 -3.90 -2.15
C ARG A 393 14.17 -3.44 -3.34
N SER A 394 13.04 -2.80 -3.05
CA SER A 394 12.13 -2.20 -4.01
C SER A 394 12.83 -1.23 -4.97
N HIS A 395 13.69 -0.34 -4.45
CA HIS A 395 14.49 0.51 -5.32
C HIS A 395 15.47 -0.32 -6.17
N GLN A 396 16.23 -1.25 -5.58
CA GLN A 396 17.14 -2.08 -6.36
C GLN A 396 16.42 -2.84 -7.48
N GLN A 397 15.28 -3.46 -7.15
CA GLN A 397 14.43 -4.23 -8.03
C GLN A 397 13.89 -3.38 -9.19
N ALA A 398 13.34 -2.20 -8.88
CA ALA A 398 12.88 -1.26 -9.88
C ALA A 398 14.01 -0.69 -10.76
N ARG A 399 15.24 -0.56 -10.24
CA ARG A 399 16.37 0.06 -10.97
C ARG A 399 17.27 -0.86 -11.76
N PHE A 400 17.50 -2.07 -11.26
CA PHE A 400 18.50 -2.95 -11.84
C PHE A 400 17.91 -4.27 -12.31
N ASN A 401 16.74 -4.66 -11.78
CA ASN A 401 16.14 -5.97 -12.07
C ASN A 401 14.89 -5.87 -12.93
N ASN A 402 14.53 -4.66 -13.38
CA ASN A 402 13.35 -4.41 -14.21
C ASN A 402 12.03 -4.90 -13.58
N ARG A 403 11.98 -4.92 -12.23
CA ARG A 403 10.83 -5.37 -11.44
C ARG A 403 9.94 -4.20 -11.06
N GLU A 404 8.70 -4.28 -11.50
CA GLU A 404 7.73 -3.20 -11.41
C GLU A 404 7.02 -3.12 -10.06
N ASP A 405 6.87 -4.28 -9.43
CA ASP A 405 6.22 -4.51 -8.14
C ASP A 405 6.92 -3.78 -6.99
N GLY A 406 8.25 -3.63 -7.01
CA GLY A 406 8.98 -2.88 -5.98
C GLY A 406 8.49 -1.43 -5.80
N ARG A 407 7.81 -0.84 -6.79
CA ARG A 407 7.42 0.58 -6.81
C ARG A 407 6.28 0.91 -5.85
N ILE A 408 5.42 -0.06 -5.54
CA ILE A 408 4.23 0.15 -4.69
C ILE A 408 4.61 0.41 -3.23
N ALA A 409 5.61 -0.29 -2.71
CA ALA A 409 6.10 -0.09 -1.34
C ALA A 409 6.66 1.34 -1.15
N ALA A 410 7.33 1.88 -2.18
CA ALA A 410 7.90 3.23 -2.13
C ALA A 410 6.85 4.36 -2.21
N ALA A 411 5.66 4.07 -2.75
CA ALA A 411 4.61 5.04 -2.97
C ALA A 411 3.58 5.15 -1.82
N SER A 412 3.57 4.19 -0.89
CA SER A 412 2.57 4.15 0.19
C SER A 412 2.68 5.28 1.22
N PRO A 413 3.89 5.64 1.71
CA PRO A 413 4.04 6.79 2.60
C PRO A 413 3.52 8.10 1.97
N PRO A 414 3.96 8.53 0.76
CA PRO A 414 3.40 9.76 0.16
C PRO A 414 1.90 9.68 -0.11
N TYR A 415 1.36 8.50 -0.43
CA TYR A 415 -0.08 8.31 -0.58
C TYR A 415 -0.86 8.51 0.74
N SER A 416 -0.23 8.28 1.88
CA SER A 416 -0.82 8.53 3.19
C SER A 416 -0.77 10.03 3.56
N PHE A 417 0.34 10.71 3.25
CA PHE A 417 0.51 12.14 3.54
C PHE A 417 -0.26 13.08 2.60
N CYS A 418 -0.63 12.66 1.38
CA CYS A 418 -1.43 13.51 0.49
C CYS A 418 -2.89 13.70 0.95
N ARG A 419 -3.30 13.06 2.05
CA ARG A 419 -4.63 13.14 2.66
C ARG A 419 -4.53 13.49 4.16
N ALA A 420 -3.56 14.32 4.52
CA ALA A 420 -3.21 14.57 5.92
C ALA A 420 -4.42 15.06 6.72
N ARG A 421 -5.22 15.99 6.18
CA ARG A 421 -6.41 16.53 6.87
C ARG A 421 -7.57 15.56 6.95
N ASN A 422 -7.79 14.77 5.90
CA ASN A 422 -8.82 13.73 5.92
C ASN A 422 -8.52 12.70 7.02
N ARG A 423 -7.24 12.33 7.15
CA ARG A 423 -6.73 11.33 8.12
C ARG A 423 -6.37 11.88 9.48
N ARG A 424 -6.26 13.21 9.61
CA ARG A 424 -5.89 13.93 10.84
C ARG A 424 -4.51 13.53 11.36
N VAL A 425 -3.58 13.29 10.43
CA VAL A 425 -2.25 12.74 10.71
C VAL A 425 -1.55 13.55 11.81
N PHE A 426 -1.51 14.87 11.67
CA PHE A 426 -0.86 15.75 12.64
C PHE A 426 -1.73 16.08 13.86
N GLU A 427 -3.07 16.15 13.73
CA GLU A 427 -3.96 16.25 14.90
C GLU A 427 -3.79 15.05 15.85
N VAL A 428 -3.63 13.84 15.29
CA VAL A 428 -3.32 12.65 16.10
C VAL A 428 -1.96 12.80 16.77
N LEU A 429 -0.91 13.18 16.05
CA LEU A 429 0.41 13.41 16.65
C LEU A 429 0.35 14.42 17.80
N GLU A 430 -0.39 15.52 17.64
CA GLU A 430 -0.59 16.51 18.71
C GLU A 430 -1.18 15.90 19.98
N MET A 431 -2.17 15.01 19.86
CA MET A 431 -2.79 14.36 21.03
C MET A 431 -1.77 13.56 21.84
N TYR A 432 -0.91 12.79 21.18
CA TYR A 432 0.08 11.94 21.83
C TYR A 432 1.28 12.74 22.35
N VAL A 433 1.76 13.71 21.58
CA VAL A 433 2.81 14.64 22.03
C VAL A 433 2.36 15.36 23.30
N ASN A 434 1.13 15.88 23.35
CA ASN A 434 0.65 16.60 24.53
C ASN A 434 0.47 15.68 25.75
N LYS A 435 -0.02 14.44 25.56
CA LYS A 435 -0.23 13.49 26.67
C LYS A 435 1.08 12.94 27.22
N TYR A 436 2.12 12.81 26.38
CA TYR A 436 3.40 12.19 26.73
C TYR A 436 4.59 13.13 26.50
N ALA A 437 4.42 14.44 26.71
CA ALA A 437 5.36 15.50 26.30
C ALA A 437 6.83 15.22 26.62
N ASP A 438 7.13 14.79 27.85
CA ASP A 438 8.51 14.54 28.31
C ASP A 438 9.13 13.25 27.77
N LYS A 439 8.37 12.40 27.07
CA LYS A 439 8.81 11.06 26.66
C LYS A 439 8.59 10.75 25.18
N PHE A 440 7.64 11.43 24.55
CA PHE A 440 7.22 11.12 23.19
C PHE A 440 8.41 11.14 22.23
N TRP A 441 9.14 12.25 22.20
CA TRP A 441 10.29 12.39 21.30
C TRP A 441 11.46 11.48 21.69
N ASP A 442 11.70 11.24 22.98
CA ASP A 442 12.72 10.27 23.42
C ASP A 442 12.42 8.86 22.90
N TRP A 443 11.16 8.43 22.97
CA TRP A 443 10.73 7.15 22.40
C TRP A 443 10.82 7.14 20.87
N THR A 444 10.48 8.25 20.20
CA THR A 444 10.61 8.38 18.74
C THR A 444 12.07 8.20 18.30
N TRP A 445 13.00 8.87 18.96
CA TRP A 445 14.42 8.75 18.64
C TRP A 445 14.98 7.38 18.99
N GLU A 446 14.48 6.73 20.05
CA GLU A 446 14.89 5.37 20.40
C GLU A 446 14.38 4.33 19.38
N ILE A 447 13.11 4.41 18.97
CA ILE A 447 12.57 3.57 17.88
C ILE A 447 13.39 3.77 16.60
N TYR A 448 13.68 5.02 16.24
CA TYR A 448 14.51 5.36 15.10
C TYR A 448 15.90 4.71 15.18
N ARG A 449 16.58 4.85 16.33
CA ARG A 449 17.91 4.27 16.58
C ARG A 449 17.89 2.74 16.42
N MET A 450 16.94 2.06 17.09
CA MET A 450 16.81 0.61 17.06
C MET A 450 16.46 0.09 15.65
N ALA A 451 15.65 0.83 14.89
CA ALA A 451 15.34 0.47 13.50
C ALA A 451 16.58 0.59 12.61
N ARG A 452 17.34 1.68 12.75
CA ARG A 452 18.58 1.92 11.99
C ARG A 452 19.64 0.86 12.26
N GLU A 453 19.74 0.38 13.50
CA GLU A 453 20.67 -0.71 13.87
C GLU A 453 20.33 -2.06 13.22
N GLN A 454 19.09 -2.26 12.78
CA GLN A 454 18.64 -3.47 12.10
C GLN A 454 18.80 -3.42 10.58
N VAL A 455 19.05 -2.24 10.00
CA VAL A 455 19.36 -2.08 8.55
C VAL A 455 20.79 -2.55 8.27
N THR A 456 20.98 -3.86 8.32
CA THR A 456 22.24 -4.58 8.06
C THR A 456 22.11 -5.44 6.81
N GLU A 457 23.17 -6.14 6.39
CA GLU A 457 23.07 -7.12 5.29
C GLU A 457 21.98 -8.17 5.55
N ALA A 458 21.92 -8.72 6.77
CA ALA A 458 20.87 -9.67 7.15
C ALA A 458 19.47 -9.03 7.12
N GLY A 459 19.33 -7.75 7.47
CA GLY A 459 18.05 -7.04 7.41
C GLY A 459 17.61 -6.78 5.97
N LEU A 460 18.56 -6.48 5.08
CA LEU A 460 18.31 -6.31 3.65
C LEU A 460 17.96 -7.64 2.96
N GLU A 461 18.50 -8.76 3.45
CA GLU A 461 18.17 -10.11 2.99
C GLU A 461 16.83 -10.62 3.55
N GLU A 462 16.39 -10.12 4.72
CA GLU A 462 15.15 -10.54 5.38
C GLU A 462 13.89 -10.03 4.64
N PRO A 463 13.00 -10.93 4.15
CA PRO A 463 11.70 -10.55 3.59
C PRO A 463 10.84 -9.76 4.58
N LEU A 464 10.00 -8.85 4.09
CA LEU A 464 9.14 -8.03 4.94
C LEU A 464 8.17 -8.89 5.76
N VAL A 465 7.59 -9.95 5.17
CA VAL A 465 6.77 -10.92 5.92
C VAL A 465 7.53 -11.51 7.12
N CYS A 466 8.83 -11.79 6.96
CA CYS A 466 9.66 -12.33 8.05
C CYS A 466 9.91 -11.29 9.13
N ALA A 467 10.18 -10.04 8.77
CA ALA A 467 10.34 -8.95 9.72
C ALA A 467 9.07 -8.72 10.55
N LEU A 468 7.88 -8.80 9.92
CA LEU A 468 6.59 -8.71 10.63
C LEU A 468 6.34 -9.91 11.56
N VAL A 469 6.74 -11.12 11.18
CA VAL A 469 6.63 -12.27 12.09
C VAL A 469 7.63 -12.17 13.24
N ARG A 470 8.85 -11.69 12.95
CA ARG A 470 9.93 -11.49 13.93
C ARG A 470 9.57 -10.42 14.95
N SER A 471 8.95 -9.32 14.52
CA SER A 471 8.48 -8.26 15.42
C SER A 471 7.44 -8.79 16.42
N ILE A 472 6.51 -9.64 15.98
CA ILE A 472 5.52 -10.29 16.88
C ILE A 472 6.22 -11.18 17.90
N LYS A 473 7.20 -11.98 17.45
CA LYS A 473 7.95 -12.90 18.31
C LYS A 473 8.98 -12.21 19.20
N GLN A 474 9.26 -10.92 18.98
CA GLN A 474 10.31 -10.16 19.68
C GLN A 474 11.72 -10.76 19.48
N GLU A 475 11.93 -11.44 18.36
CA GLU A 475 13.18 -12.11 18.04
C GLU A 475 14.22 -11.12 17.47
N ASP A 476 15.49 -11.37 17.74
CA ASP A 476 16.58 -10.55 17.22
C ASP A 476 16.92 -10.96 15.77
N LEU A 477 17.41 -9.99 15.00
CA LEU A 477 17.92 -10.26 13.66
C LEU A 477 19.16 -11.18 13.74
N PRO A 478 19.34 -12.15 12.82
CA PRO A 478 20.54 -12.98 12.79
C PRO A 478 21.82 -12.16 12.70
N SER A 479 22.89 -12.62 13.36
CA SER A 479 24.19 -11.94 13.36
C SER A 479 24.80 -11.88 11.95
N SER A 480 25.14 -10.68 11.47
CA SER A 480 25.81 -10.45 10.17
C SER A 480 27.22 -9.86 10.33
N GLN A 481 28.11 -10.09 9.36
CA GLN A 481 29.47 -9.52 9.36
C GLN A 481 29.49 -8.08 8.84
N SER A 482 29.40 -7.12 9.76
CA SER A 482 29.67 -5.69 9.57
C SER A 482 28.75 -4.88 8.63
N SER A 483 28.45 -3.66 9.08
CA SER A 483 27.56 -2.62 8.55
C SER A 483 28.05 -1.88 7.29
N LYS A 484 28.81 -2.53 6.41
CA LYS A 484 29.46 -1.82 5.28
C LYS A 484 28.50 -1.33 4.19
N SER A 485 27.22 -1.68 4.22
CA SER A 485 26.26 -1.40 3.15
C SER A 485 25.32 -0.19 3.37
N ILE A 486 25.51 0.64 4.40
CA ILE A 486 24.49 1.64 4.82
C ILE A 486 24.68 3.05 4.18
N GLN A 487 25.71 3.29 3.35
CA GLN A 487 25.92 4.61 2.74
C GLN A 487 24.78 5.11 1.85
N PHE A 488 23.91 4.21 1.38
CA PHE A 488 22.77 4.58 0.55
C PHE A 488 21.71 5.41 1.28
N PHE A 489 21.44 5.09 2.55
CA PHE A 489 20.44 5.80 3.36
C PHE A 489 21.00 6.97 4.14
N ASP A 490 22.29 7.26 4.10
CA ASP A 490 22.85 8.43 4.79
C ASP A 490 22.11 9.72 4.40
N VAL A 491 21.72 9.85 3.13
CA VAL A 491 20.93 10.99 2.63
C VAL A 491 19.51 11.00 3.19
N TYR A 492 18.95 9.84 3.49
CA TYR A 492 17.60 9.70 4.03
C TYR A 492 17.58 9.88 5.55
N TYR A 493 18.58 9.34 6.25
CA TYR A 493 18.82 9.64 7.66
C TYR A 493 19.11 11.12 7.87
N ASP A 494 19.89 11.75 6.98
CA ASP A 494 20.09 13.20 6.99
C ASP A 494 18.75 13.95 6.95
N MET A 495 17.79 13.56 6.10
CA MET A 495 16.47 14.18 6.06
C MET A 495 15.63 13.97 7.33
N ILE A 496 15.84 12.88 8.06
CA ILE A 496 15.16 12.60 9.34
C ILE A 496 15.82 13.34 10.49
N GLU A 497 17.13 13.54 10.45
CA GLU A 497 17.90 14.16 11.52
C GLU A 497 17.94 15.71 11.38
N ASP A 498 18.21 16.26 10.18
CA ASP A 498 18.34 17.71 9.92
C ASP A 498 17.82 18.15 8.52
N GLY A 499 18.28 17.49 7.46
CA GLY A 499 17.87 17.72 6.07
C GLY A 499 18.42 19.00 5.43
N SER A 500 19.13 19.83 6.19
CA SER A 500 19.54 21.18 5.77
C SER A 500 20.48 21.18 4.56
N VAL A 501 21.28 20.13 4.37
CA VAL A 501 22.22 20.02 3.24
C VAL A 501 21.48 19.90 1.92
N GLN A 502 20.44 19.08 1.86
CA GLN A 502 19.66 18.85 0.64
C GLN A 502 18.82 20.09 0.25
N LEU A 503 18.31 20.82 1.25
CA LEU A 503 17.40 21.95 1.03
C LEU A 503 18.10 23.24 0.60
N LYS A 504 19.39 23.39 0.93
CA LYS A 504 20.23 24.53 0.50
C LYS A 504 20.56 24.50 -0.99
N ALA A 505 20.37 23.37 -1.67
CA ALA A 505 20.56 23.27 -3.12
C ALA A 505 19.55 24.14 -3.87
N LYS A 506 19.95 24.68 -5.03
CA LYS A 506 19.07 25.44 -5.94
C LYS A 506 17.84 24.62 -6.35
N GLN A 507 18.05 23.34 -6.63
CA GLN A 507 17.06 22.32 -6.99
C GLN A 507 17.05 21.23 -5.91
N PRO A 508 16.36 21.43 -4.77
CA PRO A 508 16.32 20.45 -3.69
C PRO A 508 15.70 19.16 -4.20
N PHE A 509 16.28 18.01 -3.83
CA PHE A 509 15.85 16.67 -4.30
C PHE A 509 15.71 16.49 -5.83
N GLY A 510 16.24 17.42 -6.63
CA GLY A 510 16.15 17.38 -8.09
C GLY A 510 14.86 17.93 -8.69
N VAL A 511 13.98 18.58 -7.90
CA VAL A 511 12.82 19.29 -8.45
C VAL A 511 13.23 20.54 -9.24
N SER A 512 12.32 21.04 -10.07
CA SER A 512 12.46 22.30 -10.80
C SER A 512 12.52 23.50 -9.84
N GLU A 513 13.00 24.65 -10.34
CA GLU A 513 13.26 25.84 -9.50
C GLU A 513 11.98 26.49 -8.95
N ASP A 514 10.88 26.37 -9.69
CA ASP A 514 9.54 26.81 -9.30
C ASP A 514 8.93 25.94 -8.17
N LEU A 515 9.22 24.64 -8.15
CA LEU A 515 8.84 23.73 -7.06
C LEU A 515 9.79 23.75 -5.87
N ALA A 516 10.97 24.37 -6.02
CA ALA A 516 12.01 24.32 -5.00
C ALA A 516 11.58 24.95 -3.67
N GLN A 517 10.85 26.07 -3.71
CA GLN A 517 10.37 26.71 -2.48
C GLN A 517 9.33 25.84 -1.77
N LEU A 518 8.38 25.29 -2.52
CA LEU A 518 7.34 24.42 -2.00
C LEU A 518 7.93 23.20 -1.27
N VAL A 519 8.94 22.55 -1.85
CA VAL A 519 9.66 21.44 -1.22
C VAL A 519 10.32 21.84 0.10
N ARG A 520 10.87 23.07 0.20
CA ARG A 520 11.43 23.58 1.45
C ARG A 520 10.36 23.86 2.48
N ASP A 521 9.20 24.37 2.07
CA ASP A 521 8.09 24.67 2.95
C ASP A 521 7.48 23.40 3.54
N ILE A 522 7.32 22.34 2.73
CA ILE A 522 6.90 21.01 3.21
C ILE A 522 7.89 20.48 4.25
N HIS A 523 9.19 20.49 3.95
CA HIS A 523 10.20 20.04 4.92
C HIS A 523 10.17 20.87 6.20
N ARG A 524 10.06 22.20 6.08
CA ARG A 524 10.01 23.10 7.24
C ARG A 524 8.81 22.76 8.13
N LEU A 525 7.64 22.56 7.55
CA LEU A 525 6.43 22.17 8.29
C LEU A 525 6.63 20.82 9.00
N TRP A 526 7.07 19.80 8.26
CA TRP A 526 7.15 18.42 8.73
C TRP A 526 8.33 18.12 9.64
N HIS A 527 9.35 18.98 9.69
CA HIS A 527 10.55 18.76 10.50
C HIS A 527 10.79 19.89 11.50
N VAL A 528 11.03 21.11 11.00
CA VAL A 528 11.45 22.25 11.83
C VAL A 528 10.32 22.70 12.75
N GLU A 529 9.14 22.94 12.20
CA GLU A 529 8.00 23.40 12.99
C GLU A 529 7.41 22.28 13.84
N LEU A 530 7.50 21.03 13.37
CA LEU A 530 7.11 19.84 14.13
C LEU A 530 7.99 19.61 15.37
N LEU A 531 9.21 20.11 15.41
CA LEU A 531 10.07 20.02 16.60
C LEU A 531 10.08 21.29 17.44
N SER A 532 9.39 22.35 17.01
CA SER A 532 9.42 23.64 17.72
C SER A 532 8.69 23.59 19.06
N ASP A 533 9.29 24.16 20.10
CA ASP A 533 8.64 24.39 21.40
C ASP A 533 7.58 25.51 21.33
N SER A 534 7.56 26.29 20.24
CA SER A 534 6.66 27.43 20.07
C SER A 534 5.29 27.06 19.47
N ARG A 535 4.96 25.77 19.35
CA ARG A 535 3.69 25.33 18.77
C ARG A 535 2.53 25.69 19.71
N GLU A 536 1.61 26.50 19.22
CA GLU A 536 0.37 26.80 19.94
C GLU A 536 -0.61 25.62 19.87
N PRO A 537 -1.44 25.37 20.89
CA PRO A 537 -2.48 24.34 20.86
C PRO A 537 -3.35 24.38 19.59
N GLY A 538 -3.79 23.21 19.14
CA GLY A 538 -4.45 23.01 17.86
C GLY A 538 -3.51 23.07 16.66
N TRP A 539 -2.19 22.90 16.87
CA TRP A 539 -1.21 22.92 15.78
C TRP A 539 -1.38 21.76 14.82
N GLY A 540 -1.83 20.60 15.29
CA GLY A 540 -2.00 19.42 14.45
C GLY A 540 -2.99 19.67 13.31
N ARG A 541 -4.16 20.24 13.63
CA ARG A 541 -5.15 20.63 12.60
C ARG A 541 -4.63 21.66 11.61
N ARG A 542 -3.78 22.60 12.07
CA ARG A 542 -3.17 23.60 11.18
C ARG A 542 -2.14 22.94 10.25
N PHE A 543 -1.35 22.01 10.77
CA PHE A 543 -0.36 21.26 10.00
C PHE A 543 -1.03 20.37 8.96
N ASP A 544 -2.11 19.67 9.35
CA ASP A 544 -2.94 18.88 8.44
C ASP A 544 -3.43 19.73 7.24
N ALA A 545 -4.00 20.90 7.52
CA ALA A 545 -4.50 21.80 6.48
C ALA A 545 -3.37 22.40 5.62
N GLU A 546 -2.26 22.77 6.22
CA GLU A 546 -1.12 23.38 5.51
C GLU A 546 -0.40 22.35 4.64
N SER A 547 -0.26 21.11 5.11
CA SER A 547 0.29 19.98 4.36
C SER A 547 -0.51 19.73 3.08
N ASP A 548 -1.84 19.66 3.19
CA ASP A 548 -2.72 19.46 2.04
C ASP A 548 -2.72 20.68 1.10
N ARG A 549 -2.65 21.90 1.64
CA ARG A 549 -2.52 23.14 0.86
C ARG A 549 -1.25 23.14 0.02
N LEU A 550 -0.11 22.79 0.62
CA LEU A 550 1.18 22.71 -0.08
C LEU A 550 1.15 21.63 -1.17
N PHE A 551 0.54 20.48 -0.91
CA PHE A 551 0.36 19.44 -1.93
C PHE A 551 -0.54 19.91 -3.08
N GLY A 552 -1.63 20.63 -2.80
CA GLY A 552 -2.49 21.24 -3.82
C GLY A 552 -1.77 22.31 -4.66
N GLU A 553 -0.95 23.14 -4.02
CA GLU A 553 -0.14 24.18 -4.69
C GLU A 553 0.86 23.58 -5.68
N ALA A 554 1.48 22.43 -5.35
CA ALA A 554 2.26 21.67 -6.32
C ALA A 554 1.44 21.31 -7.57
N GLY A 555 0.22 20.80 -7.37
CA GLY A 555 -0.69 20.47 -8.47
C GLY A 555 -0.99 21.67 -9.37
N THR A 556 -1.21 22.86 -8.78
CA THR A 556 -1.45 24.10 -9.54
C THR A 556 -0.24 24.56 -10.35
N ILE A 557 0.96 24.53 -9.76
CA ILE A 557 2.21 24.87 -10.45
C ILE A 557 2.42 23.90 -11.63
N LEU A 558 2.28 22.60 -11.37
CA LEU A 558 2.48 21.55 -12.36
C LEU A 558 1.43 21.59 -13.49
N GLU A 559 0.17 21.88 -13.19
CA GLU A 559 -0.86 22.06 -14.21
C GLU A 559 -0.53 23.24 -15.15
N SER A 560 -0.05 24.36 -14.59
CA SER A 560 0.33 25.54 -15.37
C SER A 560 1.52 25.29 -16.30
N ASN A 561 2.41 24.38 -15.91
CA ASN A 561 3.57 23.96 -16.70
C ASN A 561 3.22 22.88 -17.75
N GLY A 562 2.01 22.33 -17.71
CA GLY A 562 1.58 21.16 -18.48
C GLY A 562 2.06 19.84 -17.87
N ASN A 563 1.45 18.73 -18.31
CA ASN A 563 1.81 17.38 -17.90
C ASN A 563 3.24 17.03 -18.38
N THR A 564 4.21 17.28 -17.51
CA THR A 564 5.65 17.22 -17.78
C THR A 564 6.35 16.27 -16.80
N ASP A 565 7.61 15.92 -17.09
CA ASP A 565 8.52 15.17 -16.20
C ASP A 565 8.56 15.68 -14.76
N ASP A 566 8.21 16.96 -14.54
CA ASP A 566 8.28 17.60 -13.22
C ASP A 566 7.23 17.04 -12.25
N ILE A 567 6.12 16.46 -12.72
CA ILE A 567 5.13 15.75 -11.88
C ILE A 567 5.82 14.59 -11.15
N TYR A 568 6.55 13.77 -11.89
CA TYR A 568 7.22 12.61 -11.35
C TYR A 568 8.39 13.01 -10.44
N LYS A 569 9.18 14.03 -10.82
CA LYS A 569 10.23 14.56 -9.93
C LYS A 569 9.68 15.07 -8.61
N PHE A 570 8.53 15.76 -8.64
CA PHE A 570 7.85 16.18 -7.43
C PHE A 570 7.41 14.99 -6.59
N ALA A 571 6.75 14.00 -7.18
CA ALA A 571 6.28 12.80 -6.46
C ALA A 571 7.42 12.03 -5.78
N ILE A 572 8.58 11.94 -6.42
CA ILE A 572 9.80 11.39 -5.81
C ILE A 572 10.24 12.22 -4.60
N ALA A 573 10.32 13.54 -4.74
CA ALA A 573 10.75 14.43 -3.66
C ALA A 573 9.77 14.39 -2.49
N PHE A 574 8.46 14.40 -2.78
CA PHE A 574 7.39 14.27 -1.80
C PHE A 574 7.44 12.91 -1.09
N GLY A 575 7.66 11.81 -1.84
CA GLY A 575 7.86 10.48 -1.25
C GLY A 575 9.04 10.39 -0.30
N ARG A 576 10.15 11.05 -0.65
CA ARG A 576 11.32 11.15 0.24
C ARG A 576 11.01 11.92 1.53
N LEU A 577 10.27 13.02 1.45
CA LEU A 577 9.85 13.81 2.62
C LEU A 577 8.82 13.07 3.48
N SER A 578 7.92 12.31 2.85
CA SER A 578 6.82 11.59 3.51
C SER A 578 7.32 10.45 4.40
N MET A 579 8.57 10.09 4.24
CA MET A 579 9.26 9.09 5.01
C MET A 579 10.16 9.70 6.12
N GLY A 580 10.02 11.00 6.35
CA GLY A 580 10.75 11.74 7.38
C GLY A 580 10.23 11.56 8.80
N LEU A 581 10.54 12.51 9.66
CA LEU A 581 10.21 12.48 11.09
C LEU A 581 8.72 12.20 11.42
N PRO A 582 7.71 12.77 10.72
CA PRO A 582 6.31 12.50 11.07
C PRO A 582 5.94 11.02 10.98
N TYR A 583 6.44 10.32 9.96
CA TYR A 583 6.17 8.89 9.76
C TYR A 583 6.76 8.02 10.88
N ILE A 584 7.97 8.37 11.36
CA ILE A 584 8.58 7.71 12.52
C ILE A 584 7.82 8.02 13.81
N ALA A 585 7.30 9.24 13.95
CA ALA A 585 6.48 9.61 15.10
C ALA A 585 5.19 8.77 15.19
N HIS A 586 4.60 8.37 14.05
CA HIS A 586 3.46 7.44 14.06
C HIS A 586 3.80 6.04 14.59
N HIS A 587 5.02 5.54 14.37
CA HIS A 587 5.48 4.30 15.01
C HIS A 587 5.53 4.43 16.54
N THR A 588 5.79 5.65 17.04
CA THR A 588 5.73 5.94 18.48
C THR A 588 4.29 5.96 18.98
N VAL A 589 3.37 6.56 18.22
CA VAL A 589 1.93 6.51 18.50
C VAL A 589 1.46 5.07 18.62
N ASP A 590 1.83 4.22 17.67
CA ASP A 590 1.43 2.81 17.67
C ASP A 590 2.01 2.04 18.85
N ALA A 591 3.28 2.28 19.19
CA ALA A 591 3.88 1.69 20.38
C ALA A 591 3.16 2.09 21.67
N ILE A 592 2.73 3.36 21.77
CA ILE A 592 1.89 3.84 22.87
C ILE A 592 0.52 3.15 22.86
N ILE A 593 -0.13 3.01 21.71
CA ILE A 593 -1.43 2.34 21.58
C ILE A 593 -1.33 0.88 22.02
N MET A 594 -0.32 0.15 21.57
CA MET A 594 -0.08 -1.24 21.99
C MET A 594 0.13 -1.39 23.50
N SER A 595 0.70 -0.36 24.14
CA SER A 595 1.07 -0.38 25.55
C SER A 595 -0.02 0.12 26.49
N PHE A 596 -0.72 1.19 26.09
CA PHE A 596 -1.60 1.97 26.95
C PHE A 596 -3.01 2.18 26.37
N GLY A 597 -3.25 1.71 25.14
CA GLY A 597 -4.47 1.95 24.39
C GLY A 597 -4.51 3.32 23.70
N ALA A 598 -5.44 3.48 22.77
CA ALA A 598 -5.70 4.75 22.09
C ALA A 598 -6.29 5.81 23.05
N ILE A 599 -5.94 7.09 22.83
CA ILE A 599 -6.38 8.25 23.64
C ILE A 599 -7.86 8.59 23.42
#